data_AF-A0A534SD01-F1
#
_entry.id   AF-A0A534SD01-F1
#
_cell.length_a   1.000
_cell.length_b   1.000
_cell.length_c   1.000
_cell.angle_alpha   90.00
_cell.angle_beta   90.00
_cell.angle_gamma   90.00
#
_symmetry.space_group_name_H-M   'P 1'
#
loop_
_entity.id
_entity.type
_entity.pdbx_description
1 polymer ?
#
loop_
_entity_poly.entity_id
_entity_poly.type
_entity_poly.pdbx_seq_one_letter_code
_entity_poly.pdbx_strand_id
1 'polypeptide(L)'
;MRCRVAFATLVSPMSRPASPLLPHEGEHLRVGDEYYVLSSSLASRRRKHVLSHQDSFAVLDQSGDIPFALEEEVGVFFRGTRHLSQLELLAGGRPPFFLSSAVTPDNLRAVANLTNNDVREDDRVTPRSTLSIRRTTLLCEPQLLVRFVLHSFTLGPLTMRLELRLSADFADVFQVRGLSRVGCGTCEPPHAEGGALVFAYLGLDGVRRETRCEIAGADVRWHGQQ
;
A
#
# COMPACT_ATOMS: atom_id res chain seq x y z
N MET A 1 -12.61 10.85 3.68
CA MET A 1 -12.04 10.14 2.52
C MET A 1 -12.22 8.62 2.69
N ARG A 2 -12.75 7.94 1.67
CA ARG A 2 -12.81 6.47 1.56
C ARG A 2 -12.00 6.07 0.33
N CYS A 3 -11.01 5.20 0.49
CA CYS A 3 -10.29 4.57 -0.61
C CYS A 3 -10.81 3.13 -0.75
N ARG A 4 -11.15 2.72 -1.98
CA ARG A 4 -11.60 1.38 -2.34
C ARG A 4 -10.62 0.80 -3.34
N VAL A 5 -10.12 -0.39 -3.06
CA VAL A 5 -9.33 -1.16 -4.01
C VAL A 5 -10.17 -2.36 -4.44
N ALA A 6 -10.37 -2.58 -5.75
CA ALA A 6 -11.14 -3.69 -6.30
C ALA A 6 -10.36 -4.46 -7.37
N PHE A 7 -10.57 -5.78 -7.46
CA PHE A 7 -9.90 -6.68 -8.41
C PHE A 7 -10.89 -7.32 -9.39
N ALA A 8 -10.48 -7.52 -10.65
CA ALA A 8 -11.25 -8.23 -11.69
C ALA A 8 -10.38 -9.24 -12.45
N THR A 9 -10.96 -10.37 -12.89
CA THR A 9 -10.25 -11.42 -13.66
C THR A 9 -11.22 -12.20 -14.58
N LEU A 10 -10.81 -12.48 -15.83
CA LEU A 10 -11.45 -13.41 -16.77
C LEU A 10 -10.56 -14.66 -16.93
N VAL A 11 -11.11 -15.87 -16.79
CA VAL A 11 -10.33 -17.11 -16.58
C VAL A 11 -10.41 -18.10 -17.76
N SER A 12 -9.27 -18.74 -18.09
CA SER A 12 -9.16 -20.01 -18.84
C SER A 12 -8.08 -20.91 -18.18
N PRO A 13 -8.08 -22.26 -18.34
CA PRO A 13 -7.44 -23.16 -17.35
C PRO A 13 -6.05 -23.76 -17.70
N MET A 14 -5.21 -23.89 -16.64
CA MET A 14 -4.09 -24.83 -16.29
C MET A 14 -2.80 -24.88 -17.17
N SER A 15 -1.57 -25.19 -16.72
CA SER A 15 -1.01 -26.11 -15.68
C SER A 15 0.51 -25.82 -15.38
N ARG A 16 1.07 -26.43 -14.29
CA ARG A 16 2.41 -26.32 -13.62
C ARG A 16 3.48 -27.33 -14.17
N PRO A 17 4.78 -27.41 -13.74
CA PRO A 17 5.42 -27.03 -12.46
C PRO A 17 6.84 -26.36 -12.51
N ALA A 18 7.52 -26.25 -11.36
CA ALA A 18 8.67 -25.37 -11.00
C ALA A 18 9.95 -26.13 -10.53
N SER A 19 11.08 -25.41 -10.37
CA SER A 19 12.32 -25.81 -9.63
C SER A 19 13.13 -24.57 -9.15
N PRO A 20 14.07 -24.69 -8.16
CA PRO A 20 14.24 -23.72 -7.05
C PRO A 20 15.53 -22.85 -7.06
N LEU A 21 15.60 -21.88 -6.11
CA LEU A 21 16.62 -20.82 -5.99
C LEU A 21 17.16 -20.64 -4.55
N LEU A 22 18.28 -19.90 -4.45
CA LEU A 22 19.07 -19.56 -3.25
C LEU A 22 18.85 -18.09 -2.78
N PRO A 23 19.13 -17.73 -1.52
CA PRO A 23 18.81 -16.42 -0.93
C PRO A 23 19.99 -15.41 -0.94
N HIS A 24 19.69 -14.09 -0.98
CA HIS A 24 20.67 -13.01 -0.80
C HIS A 24 20.22 -11.94 0.22
N GLU A 25 21.20 -11.43 0.97
CA GLU A 25 21.10 -10.48 2.08
C GLU A 25 20.98 -9.02 1.61
N GLY A 26 20.20 -8.20 2.33
CA GLY A 26 19.83 -6.84 1.94
C GLY A 26 20.98 -5.82 1.94
N GLU A 27 21.03 -4.98 0.90
CA GLU A 27 22.03 -3.92 0.72
C GLU A 27 21.61 -2.59 1.39
N HIS A 28 22.57 -1.74 1.75
CA HIS A 28 22.36 -0.37 2.21
C HIS A 28 22.95 0.62 1.20
N LEU A 29 22.16 1.59 0.71
CA LEU A 29 22.65 2.64 -0.21
C LEU A 29 22.89 3.96 0.52
N ARG A 30 24.09 4.55 0.33
CA ARG A 30 24.49 5.83 0.90
C ARG A 30 24.49 6.92 -0.18
N VAL A 31 23.68 7.96 -0.02
CA VAL A 31 23.68 9.15 -0.91
C VAL A 31 23.99 10.39 -0.06
N GLY A 32 25.24 10.87 -0.12
CA GLY A 32 25.70 12.02 0.67
C GLY A 32 25.87 11.73 2.18
N ASP A 33 25.73 12.78 3.00
CA ASP A 33 25.76 12.72 4.47
C ASP A 33 24.40 12.33 5.09
N GLU A 34 23.39 12.06 4.25
CA GLU A 34 22.10 11.54 4.71
C GLU A 34 22.08 10.02 4.64
N TYR A 35 21.82 9.40 5.80
CA TYR A 35 21.55 7.97 5.88
C TYR A 35 20.17 7.69 5.27
N TYR A 36 20.13 7.33 4.00
CA TYR A 36 18.94 6.73 3.40
C TYR A 36 18.82 5.31 3.95
N VAL A 37 18.29 5.21 5.17
CA VAL A 37 17.83 3.93 5.70
C VAL A 37 16.72 3.48 4.77
N LEU A 38 17.02 2.53 3.88
CA LEU A 38 16.05 1.99 2.94
C LEU A 38 14.76 1.74 3.71
N SER A 39 13.65 2.28 3.21
CA SER A 39 12.31 2.12 3.81
C SER A 39 12.07 0.66 4.23
N SER A 40 12.57 -0.30 3.45
CA SER A 40 12.58 -1.74 3.73
C SER A 40 13.23 -2.16 5.06
N SER A 41 14.33 -1.54 5.48
CA SER A 41 15.04 -1.93 6.71
C SER A 41 14.34 -1.41 7.99
N LEU A 42 13.59 -0.31 7.92
CA LEU A 42 12.75 0.18 9.02
C LEU A 42 11.33 -0.41 8.98
N ALA A 43 10.77 -0.65 7.80
CA ALA A 43 9.47 -1.29 7.62
C ALA A 43 9.49 -2.76 8.04
N SER A 44 10.57 -3.50 7.76
CA SER A 44 10.84 -4.86 8.26
C SER A 44 10.74 -4.99 9.79
N ARG A 45 11.09 -3.94 10.54
CA ARG A 45 11.01 -3.91 12.02
C ARG A 45 9.65 -3.50 12.56
N ARG A 46 8.74 -2.98 11.72
CA ARG A 46 7.40 -2.60 12.16
C ARG A 46 6.58 -3.85 12.36
N ARG A 47 5.83 -3.89 13.47
CA ARG A 47 4.85 -4.96 13.68
C ARG A 47 3.89 -5.01 12.49
N LYS A 48 3.63 -6.21 11.97
CA LYS A 48 2.73 -6.42 10.84
C LYS A 48 1.34 -6.81 11.33
N HIS A 49 0.33 -6.42 10.58
CA HIS A 49 -1.05 -6.87 10.71
C HIS A 49 -1.44 -7.67 9.48
N VAL A 50 -2.11 -8.81 9.71
CA VAL A 50 -2.64 -9.65 8.63
C VAL A 50 -4.16 -9.58 8.68
N LEU A 51 -4.76 -9.19 7.56
CA LEU A 51 -6.19 -9.32 7.34
C LEU A 51 -6.45 -10.48 6.37
N SER A 52 -7.51 -11.25 6.57
CA SER A 52 -7.82 -12.41 5.73
C SER A 52 -9.32 -12.58 5.55
N HIS A 53 -9.77 -12.73 4.29
CA HIS A 53 -11.16 -12.99 3.94
C HIS A 53 -11.21 -13.76 2.62
N GLN A 54 -11.70 -15.01 2.66
CA GLN A 54 -11.82 -15.89 1.49
C GLN A 54 -10.47 -16.11 0.76
N ASP A 55 -10.39 -15.86 -0.55
CA ASP A 55 -9.20 -15.94 -1.39
C ASP A 55 -8.27 -14.70 -1.28
N SER A 56 -8.60 -13.74 -0.41
CA SER A 56 -7.90 -12.48 -0.23
C SER A 56 -7.19 -12.42 1.12
N PHE A 57 -5.98 -11.88 1.15
CA PHE A 57 -5.32 -11.48 2.39
C PHE A 57 -4.53 -10.19 2.18
N ALA A 58 -4.39 -9.40 3.24
CA ALA A 58 -3.60 -8.18 3.22
C ALA A 58 -2.58 -8.21 4.36
N VAL A 59 -1.31 -7.97 4.03
CA VAL A 59 -0.24 -7.82 5.00
C VAL A 59 0.16 -6.35 5.02
N LEU A 60 -0.09 -5.70 6.16
CA LEU A 60 0.10 -4.27 6.39
C LEU A 60 1.09 -4.06 7.52
N ASP A 61 1.73 -2.91 7.58
CA ASP A 61 2.42 -2.49 8.80
C ASP A 61 1.41 -2.10 9.90
N GLN A 62 1.91 -1.81 11.11
CA GLN A 62 1.05 -1.48 12.26
C GLN A 62 0.25 -0.19 12.10
N SER A 63 0.68 0.72 11.21
CA SER A 63 -0.05 1.96 10.85
C SER A 63 -1.11 1.71 9.79
N GLY A 64 -1.12 0.52 9.21
CA GLY A 64 -1.99 0.07 8.14
C GLY A 64 -1.40 0.29 6.74
N ASP A 65 -0.19 0.85 6.62
CA ASP A 65 0.47 1.12 5.35
C ASP A 65 1.03 -0.17 4.71
N ILE A 66 1.16 -0.14 3.39
CA ILE A 66 1.96 -1.09 2.61
C ILE A 66 3.13 -0.27 2.06
N PRO A 67 4.29 -0.24 2.74
CA PRO A 67 5.41 0.56 2.29
C PRO A 67 5.98 0.02 0.98
N PHE A 68 6.55 0.91 0.16
CA PHE A 68 7.33 0.46 -0.99
C PHE A 68 8.62 -0.22 -0.51
N ALA A 69 8.57 -1.54 -0.42
CA ALA A 69 9.68 -2.38 -0.04
C ALA A 69 9.62 -3.65 -0.89
N LEU A 70 10.44 -3.69 -1.95
CA LEU A 70 10.45 -4.76 -2.94
C LEU A 70 10.65 -6.15 -2.33
N GLU A 71 11.40 -6.23 -1.23
CA GLU A 71 11.76 -7.48 -0.53
C GLU A 71 10.80 -7.84 0.62
N GLU A 72 9.79 -7.02 0.91
CA GLU A 72 8.87 -7.31 2.00
C GLU A 72 7.64 -8.08 1.55
N GLU A 73 7.24 -9.04 2.38
CA GLU A 73 6.00 -9.80 2.28
C GLU A 73 4.73 -8.97 2.60
N VAL A 74 4.76 -7.67 2.35
CA VAL A 74 3.62 -6.75 2.50
C VAL A 74 2.86 -6.64 1.18
N GLY A 75 1.56 -6.37 1.26
CA GLY A 75 0.72 -6.22 0.07
C GLY A 75 -0.72 -6.67 0.27
N VAL A 76 -1.54 -6.40 -0.75
CA VAL A 76 -2.86 -7.03 -0.88
C VAL A 76 -2.78 -8.14 -1.90
N PHE A 77 -3.18 -9.33 -1.50
CA PHE A 77 -3.13 -10.54 -2.28
C PHE A 77 -4.55 -11.02 -2.55
N PHE A 78 -4.78 -11.47 -3.77
CA PHE A 78 -5.99 -12.16 -4.18
C PHE A 78 -5.59 -13.35 -5.05
N ARG A 79 -6.10 -14.54 -4.71
CA ARG A 79 -5.80 -15.80 -5.43
C ARG A 79 -4.31 -16.02 -5.66
N GLY A 80 -3.50 -15.72 -4.64
CA GLY A 80 -2.05 -15.94 -4.66
C GLY A 80 -1.22 -14.94 -5.49
N THR A 81 -1.82 -13.83 -5.93
CA THR A 81 -1.14 -12.73 -6.66
C THR A 81 -1.20 -11.44 -5.86
N ARG A 82 -0.09 -10.70 -5.73
CA ARG A 82 0.00 -9.39 -5.07
C ARG A 82 -0.55 -8.31 -5.99
N HIS A 83 -1.80 -7.94 -5.75
CA HIS A 83 -2.50 -6.93 -6.54
C HIS A 83 -2.16 -5.49 -6.15
N LEU A 84 -1.68 -5.26 -4.93
CA LEU A 84 -1.24 -3.93 -4.46
C LEU A 84 0.04 -4.11 -3.64
N SER A 85 1.14 -3.55 -4.14
CA SER A 85 2.48 -3.62 -3.54
C SER A 85 2.86 -2.35 -2.78
N GLN A 86 2.08 -1.27 -2.92
CA GLN A 86 2.23 -0.05 -2.12
C GLN A 86 0.88 0.60 -1.84
N LEU A 87 0.71 1.08 -0.61
CA LEU A 87 -0.39 1.88 -0.11
C LEU A 87 0.12 2.67 1.11
N GLU A 88 0.66 3.86 0.87
CA GLU A 88 1.23 4.70 1.92
C GLU A 88 0.50 6.03 2.05
N LEU A 89 0.14 6.40 3.27
CA LEU A 89 -0.37 7.73 3.57
C LEU A 89 0.78 8.66 3.96
N LEU A 90 0.86 9.83 3.34
CA LEU A 90 1.71 10.93 3.77
C LEU A 90 0.87 12.13 4.18
N ALA A 91 1.28 12.80 5.25
CA ALA A 91 0.74 14.07 5.72
C ALA A 91 1.87 15.10 5.78
N GLY A 92 1.78 16.14 4.96
CA GLY A 92 2.87 17.11 4.76
C GLY A 92 4.15 16.46 4.23
N GLY A 93 4.01 15.52 3.29
CA GLY A 93 5.14 14.82 2.66
C GLY A 93 5.84 13.76 3.52
N ARG A 94 5.34 13.48 4.73
CA ARG A 94 5.94 12.47 5.65
C ARG A 94 4.90 11.45 6.12
N PRO A 95 5.29 10.18 6.39
CA PRO A 95 4.40 9.21 7.02
C PRO A 95 3.92 9.74 8.38
N PRO A 96 2.61 9.73 8.68
CA PRO A 96 2.10 10.15 9.98
C PRO A 96 2.74 9.39 11.14
N PHE A 97 2.87 10.05 12.28
CA PHE A 97 3.36 9.45 13.51
C PHE A 97 2.33 8.44 14.05
N PHE A 98 2.77 7.21 14.29
CA PHE A 98 1.92 6.13 14.81
C PHE A 98 1.70 6.26 16.32
N LEU A 99 0.44 6.17 16.76
CA LEU A 99 0.08 6.21 18.18
C LEU A 99 -0.35 4.84 18.72
N SER A 100 -1.28 4.18 18.02
CA SER A 100 -1.79 2.87 18.42
C SER A 100 -2.49 2.16 17.27
N SER A 101 -2.61 0.83 17.37
CA SER A 101 -3.47 0.05 16.48
C SER A 101 -4.07 -1.16 17.16
N ALA A 102 -5.16 -1.65 16.57
CA ALA A 102 -5.82 -2.88 16.94
C ALA A 102 -6.34 -3.60 15.68
N VAL A 103 -6.32 -4.93 15.72
CA VAL A 103 -6.94 -5.79 14.73
C VAL A 103 -8.10 -6.52 15.41
N THR A 104 -9.22 -6.65 14.71
CA THR A 104 -10.36 -7.40 15.22
C THR A 104 -10.04 -8.90 15.32
N PRO A 105 -10.66 -9.66 16.25
CA PRO A 105 -10.38 -11.08 16.40
C PRO A 105 -10.64 -11.93 15.14
N ASP A 106 -11.54 -11.48 14.27
CA ASP A 106 -11.85 -12.11 12.98
C ASP A 106 -10.81 -11.82 11.88
N ASN A 107 -9.79 -11.01 12.15
CA ASN A 107 -8.79 -10.54 11.19
C ASN A 107 -9.39 -9.89 9.93
N LEU A 108 -10.59 -9.30 10.02
CA LEU A 108 -11.19 -8.59 8.88
C LEU A 108 -10.85 -7.11 8.89
N ARG A 109 -10.62 -6.52 10.07
CA ARG A 109 -10.49 -5.08 10.25
C ARG A 109 -9.29 -4.69 11.11
N ALA A 110 -8.49 -3.75 10.60
CA ALA A 110 -7.47 -3.04 11.36
C ALA A 110 -7.88 -1.58 11.59
N VAL A 111 -7.60 -1.06 12.77
CA VAL A 111 -7.73 0.36 13.10
C VAL A 111 -6.38 0.88 13.57
N ALA A 112 -5.93 1.99 12.99
CA ALA A 112 -4.75 2.71 13.45
C ALA A 112 -5.10 4.16 13.78
N ASN A 113 -4.59 4.64 14.91
CA ASN A 113 -4.64 6.05 15.30
C ASN A 113 -3.25 6.65 15.05
N LEU A 114 -3.21 7.73 14.29
CA LEU A 114 -2.01 8.41 13.84
C LEU A 114 -2.14 9.92 14.08
N THR A 115 -1.03 10.64 13.98
CA THR A 115 -1.04 12.10 13.96
C THR A 115 0.02 12.67 13.03
N ASN A 116 -0.11 13.93 12.60
CA ASN A 116 0.90 14.56 11.76
C ASN A 116 2.22 14.80 12.53
N ASN A 117 3.32 14.77 11.79
CA ASN A 117 4.60 15.30 12.25
C ASN A 117 4.62 16.83 12.14
N ASP A 118 5.72 17.46 12.56
CA ASP A 118 5.97 18.86 12.22
C ASP A 118 6.08 18.99 10.69
N VAL A 119 5.24 19.86 10.12
CA VAL A 119 5.20 20.14 8.68
C VAL A 119 5.59 21.59 8.47
N ARG A 120 6.56 21.81 7.58
CA ARG A 120 6.94 23.14 7.10
C ARG A 120 6.60 23.21 5.62
N GLU A 121 5.62 24.05 5.28
CA GLU A 121 5.22 24.34 3.90
C GLU A 121 5.27 25.86 3.73
N ASP A 122 6.12 26.33 2.81
CA ASP A 122 6.42 27.74 2.60
C ASP A 122 6.79 28.44 3.94
N ASP A 123 6.11 29.54 4.28
CA ASP A 123 6.28 30.28 5.54
C ASP A 123 5.39 29.76 6.69
N ARG A 124 4.69 28.64 6.50
CA ARG A 124 3.76 28.08 7.50
C ARG A 124 4.38 26.87 8.18
N VAL A 125 4.36 26.90 9.51
CA VAL A 125 4.70 25.74 10.35
C VAL A 125 3.41 25.19 10.95
N THR A 126 3.10 23.93 10.62
CA THR A 126 2.08 23.16 11.30
C THR A 126 2.77 22.28 12.34
N PRO A 127 2.61 22.54 13.65
CA PRO A 127 3.20 21.71 14.68
C PRO A 127 2.69 20.27 14.61
N ARG A 128 3.52 19.32 15.05
CA ARG A 128 3.10 17.93 15.28
C ARG A 128 1.90 17.86 16.21
N SER A 129 1.16 16.75 16.15
CA SER A 129 0.01 16.49 17.04
C SER A 129 -1.16 17.46 16.88
N THR A 130 -1.27 18.18 15.76
CA THR A 130 -2.38 19.10 15.48
C THR A 130 -3.49 18.48 14.65
N LEU A 131 -3.20 17.42 13.90
CA LEU A 131 -4.13 16.63 13.11
C LEU A 131 -4.17 15.20 13.66
N SER A 132 -5.32 14.75 14.15
CA SER A 132 -5.56 13.33 14.38
C SER A 132 -6.06 12.66 13.12
N ILE A 133 -5.52 11.48 12.84
CA ILE A 133 -5.88 10.65 11.70
C ILE A 133 -6.25 9.26 12.24
N ARG A 134 -7.52 8.89 12.12
CA ARG A 134 -7.97 7.52 12.38
C ARG A 134 -8.14 6.79 11.06
N ARG A 135 -7.29 5.80 10.81
CA ARG A 135 -7.40 4.87 9.68
C ARG A 135 -8.19 3.64 10.10
N THR A 136 -9.13 3.21 9.28
CA THR A 136 -9.77 1.90 9.38
C THR A 136 -9.60 1.18 8.06
N THR A 137 -8.94 0.04 8.09
CA THR A 137 -8.76 -0.84 6.94
C THR A 137 -9.64 -2.08 7.14
N LEU A 138 -10.47 -2.40 6.17
CA LEU A 138 -11.37 -3.55 6.17
C LEU A 138 -11.10 -4.36 4.89
N LEU A 139 -10.83 -5.65 5.05
CA LEU A 139 -10.75 -6.59 3.94
C LEU A 139 -12.10 -7.29 3.78
N CYS A 140 -12.73 -7.08 2.63
CA CYS A 140 -13.98 -7.72 2.24
C CYS A 140 -13.84 -8.12 0.79
N GLU A 141 -13.46 -9.37 0.55
CA GLU A 141 -13.11 -9.89 -0.77
C GLU A 141 -14.07 -9.45 -1.89
N PRO A 142 -13.55 -9.05 -3.07
CA PRO A 142 -12.14 -8.90 -3.45
C PRO A 142 -11.66 -7.47 -3.19
N GLN A 143 -12.06 -6.85 -2.07
CA GLN A 143 -11.86 -5.43 -1.86
C GLN A 143 -11.14 -5.11 -0.56
N LEU A 144 -10.20 -4.17 -0.66
CA LEU A 144 -9.67 -3.47 0.50
C LEU A 144 -10.35 -2.11 0.61
N LEU A 145 -11.07 -1.89 1.71
CA LEU A 145 -11.71 -0.62 2.02
C LEU A 145 -10.90 0.10 3.10
N VAL A 146 -10.46 1.31 2.79
CA VAL A 146 -9.72 2.17 3.74
C VAL A 146 -10.50 3.44 3.99
N ARG A 147 -10.78 3.74 5.26
CA ARG A 147 -11.42 4.98 5.68
C ARG A 147 -10.46 5.79 6.52
N PHE A 148 -10.26 7.04 6.14
CA PHE A 148 -9.58 8.04 6.94
C PHE A 148 -10.59 9.01 7.55
N VAL A 149 -10.55 9.14 8.87
CA VAL A 149 -11.27 10.18 9.63
C VAL A 149 -10.22 11.14 10.17
N LEU A 150 -10.38 12.41 9.84
CA LEU A 150 -9.43 13.49 10.14
C LEU A 150 -10.07 14.45 11.14
N HIS A 151 -9.30 14.88 12.14
CA HIS A 151 -9.76 15.87 13.12
C HIS A 151 -8.64 16.87 13.41
N SER A 152 -8.91 18.16 13.20
CA SER A 152 -7.97 19.24 13.52
C SER A 152 -8.17 19.72 14.95
N PHE A 153 -7.08 19.91 15.67
CA PHE A 153 -7.03 20.53 17.00
C PHE A 153 -6.50 21.97 16.95
N THR A 154 -6.40 22.56 15.75
CA THR A 154 -6.05 23.98 15.58
C THR A 154 -7.24 24.88 15.90
N LEU A 155 -6.97 26.11 16.36
CA LEU A 155 -8.01 27.12 16.60
C LEU A 155 -8.62 27.70 15.31
N GLY A 156 -7.91 27.57 14.18
CA GLY A 156 -8.35 28.03 12.86
C GLY A 156 -8.26 26.94 11.78
N PRO A 157 -8.55 27.27 10.51
CA PRO A 157 -8.43 26.33 9.41
C PRO A 157 -7.02 25.74 9.31
N LEU A 158 -6.93 24.41 9.16
CA LEU A 158 -5.69 23.70 8.91
C LEU A 158 -5.56 23.41 7.41
N THR A 159 -4.50 23.93 6.79
CA THR A 159 -4.07 23.55 5.44
C THR A 159 -2.94 22.55 5.56
N MET A 160 -3.12 21.36 4.99
CA MET A 160 -2.10 20.30 4.97
C MET A 160 -2.27 19.44 3.74
N ARG A 161 -1.16 19.12 3.06
CA ARG A 161 -1.17 18.17 1.95
C ARG A 161 -1.29 16.74 2.46
N LEU A 162 -2.24 15.99 1.91
CA LEU A 162 -2.36 14.55 2.10
C LEU A 162 -2.07 13.84 0.78
N GLU A 163 -1.23 12.82 0.82
CA GLU A 163 -0.85 12.04 -0.36
C GLU A 163 -1.07 10.55 -0.08
N LEU A 164 -1.58 9.84 -1.07
CA LEU A 164 -1.60 8.39 -1.08
C LEU A 164 -0.67 7.90 -2.19
N ARG A 165 0.33 7.11 -1.83
CA ARG A 165 1.19 6.42 -2.81
C ARG A 165 0.68 5.02 -3.04
N LEU A 166 0.52 4.66 -4.31
CA LEU A 166 -0.06 3.40 -4.76
C LEU A 166 0.84 2.78 -5.82
N SER A 167 1.07 1.48 -5.72
CA SER A 167 1.77 0.68 -6.72
C SER A 167 1.21 -0.74 -6.75
N ALA A 168 1.28 -1.38 -7.91
CA ALA A 168 0.94 -2.79 -8.11
C ALA A 168 2.03 -3.45 -8.95
N ASP A 169 2.40 -4.69 -8.61
CA ASP A 169 3.42 -5.46 -9.32
C ASP A 169 2.94 -6.84 -9.80
N PHE A 170 1.79 -7.30 -9.31
CA PHE A 170 1.21 -8.60 -9.66
C PHE A 170 2.16 -9.77 -9.39
N ALA A 171 3.07 -9.62 -8.44
CA ALA A 171 3.99 -10.67 -8.04
C ALA A 171 3.22 -11.81 -7.36
N ASP A 172 3.44 -13.05 -7.78
CA ASP A 172 2.83 -14.19 -7.09
C ASP A 172 3.45 -14.43 -5.70
N VAL A 173 2.77 -15.20 -4.85
CA VAL A 173 3.23 -15.49 -3.48
C VAL A 173 4.59 -16.20 -3.40
N PHE A 174 5.03 -16.87 -4.47
CA PHE A 174 6.36 -17.48 -4.52
C PHE A 174 7.41 -16.42 -4.84
N GLN A 175 7.15 -15.52 -5.79
CA GLN A 175 8.01 -14.38 -6.08
C GLN A 175 8.22 -13.49 -4.86
N VAL A 176 7.13 -13.19 -4.13
CA VAL A 176 7.21 -12.41 -2.88
C VAL A 176 8.04 -13.11 -1.79
N ARG A 177 8.09 -14.45 -1.81
CA ARG A 177 8.92 -15.25 -0.90
C ARG A 177 10.35 -15.45 -1.40
N GLY A 178 10.78 -14.69 -2.41
CA GLY A 178 12.15 -14.74 -2.95
C GLY A 178 12.38 -15.84 -4.00
N LEU A 179 11.35 -16.55 -4.45
CA LEU A 179 11.50 -17.50 -5.55
C LEU A 179 11.40 -16.75 -6.88
N SER A 180 12.53 -16.55 -7.54
CA SER A 180 12.56 -16.06 -8.92
C SER A 180 11.83 -17.01 -9.88
N ARG A 181 11.22 -16.41 -10.90
CA ARG A 181 10.54 -17.09 -11.99
C ARG A 181 11.36 -16.97 -13.25
N VAL A 182 11.27 -17.97 -14.13
CA VAL A 182 11.91 -17.95 -15.45
C VAL A 182 11.27 -16.91 -16.37
N GLY A 183 10.00 -16.55 -16.13
CA GLY A 183 9.33 -15.48 -16.84
C GLY A 183 8.31 -14.76 -15.96
N CYS A 184 8.04 -13.50 -16.28
CA CYS A 184 6.96 -12.69 -15.74
C CYS A 184 6.05 -12.22 -16.90
N GLY A 185 4.80 -11.91 -16.58
CA GLY A 185 3.91 -11.21 -17.50
C GLY A 185 4.33 -9.74 -17.67
N THR A 186 3.47 -8.96 -18.33
CA THR A 186 3.77 -7.55 -18.63
C THR A 186 2.82 -6.63 -17.87
N CYS A 187 3.37 -5.70 -17.09
CA CYS A 187 2.62 -4.61 -16.49
C CYS A 187 2.34 -3.54 -17.55
N GLU A 188 1.09 -3.08 -17.63
CA GLU A 188 0.71 -1.92 -18.44
C GLU A 188 0.98 -0.63 -17.64
N PRO A 189 1.28 0.51 -18.30
CA PRO A 189 1.42 1.80 -17.63
C PRO A 189 0.14 2.15 -16.85
N PRO A 190 0.23 2.59 -15.58
CA PRO A 190 -0.94 2.97 -14.81
C PRO A 190 -1.68 4.14 -15.46
N HIS A 191 -3.00 4.09 -15.46
CA HIS A 191 -3.83 5.15 -16.05
C HIS A 191 -5.01 5.52 -15.17
N ALA A 192 -5.48 6.76 -15.31
CA ALA A 192 -6.67 7.22 -14.64
C ALA A 192 -7.90 6.99 -15.52
N GLU A 193 -8.92 6.30 -15.01
CA GLU A 193 -10.15 5.99 -15.75
C GLU A 193 -11.37 6.06 -14.83
N GLY A 194 -12.37 6.87 -15.18
CA GLY A 194 -13.61 6.99 -14.40
C GLY A 194 -13.38 7.39 -12.94
N GLY A 195 -12.41 8.25 -12.66
CA GLY A 195 -12.07 8.70 -11.30
C GLY A 195 -11.22 7.72 -10.48
N ALA A 196 -10.84 6.58 -11.07
CA ALA A 196 -9.98 5.58 -10.44
C ALA A 196 -8.56 5.62 -11.03
N LEU A 197 -7.57 5.24 -10.24
CA LEU A 197 -6.27 4.81 -10.75
C LEU A 197 -6.34 3.31 -11.04
N VAL A 198 -5.95 2.90 -12.24
CA VAL A 198 -6.00 1.50 -12.69
C VAL A 198 -4.57 1.02 -12.93
N PHE A 199 -4.26 -0.13 -12.35
CA PHE A 199 -3.08 -0.93 -12.68
C PHE A 199 -3.53 -2.17 -13.42
N ALA A 200 -2.81 -2.56 -14.47
CA ALA A 200 -3.13 -3.75 -15.25
C ALA A 200 -1.88 -4.58 -15.54
N TYR A 201 -2.10 -5.89 -15.67
CA TYR A 201 -1.05 -6.87 -15.93
C TYR A 201 -1.56 -8.01 -16.79
N LEU A 202 -0.85 -8.28 -17.89
CA LEU A 202 -1.08 -9.44 -18.73
C LEU A 202 -0.17 -10.59 -18.29
N GLY A 203 -0.75 -11.62 -17.68
CA GLY A 203 -0.01 -12.79 -17.25
C GLY A 203 0.46 -13.66 -18.42
N LEU A 204 1.43 -14.54 -18.16
CA LEU A 204 1.89 -15.55 -19.14
C LEU A 204 0.79 -16.54 -19.54
N ASP A 205 -0.26 -16.62 -18.74
CA ASP A 205 -1.48 -17.37 -19.01
C ASP A 205 -2.44 -16.66 -19.99
N GLY A 206 -2.06 -15.48 -20.49
CA GLY A 206 -2.91 -14.64 -21.34
C GLY A 206 -4.05 -13.97 -20.57
N VAL A 207 -4.10 -14.11 -19.24
CA VAL A 207 -5.14 -13.52 -18.40
C VAL A 207 -4.72 -12.12 -17.99
N ARG A 208 -5.54 -11.13 -18.37
CA ARG A 208 -5.40 -9.76 -17.92
C ARG A 208 -6.01 -9.59 -16.53
N ARG A 209 -5.22 -9.03 -15.61
CA ARG A 209 -5.58 -8.76 -14.21
C ARG A 209 -5.57 -7.26 -13.99
N GLU A 210 -6.52 -6.76 -13.21
CA GLU A 210 -6.61 -5.35 -12.89
C GLU A 210 -6.72 -5.11 -11.39
N THR A 211 -6.14 -4.00 -10.95
CA THR A 211 -6.33 -3.41 -9.64
C THR A 211 -6.81 -1.99 -9.81
N ARG A 212 -8.03 -1.71 -9.33
CA ARG A 212 -8.67 -0.39 -9.42
C ARG A 212 -8.69 0.29 -8.07
N CYS A 213 -8.10 1.47 -7.95
CA CYS A 213 -8.05 2.28 -6.74
C CYS A 213 -8.93 3.52 -6.89
N GLU A 214 -10.00 3.60 -6.11
CA GLU A 214 -10.97 4.69 -6.12
C GLU A 214 -10.90 5.47 -4.81
N ILE A 215 -10.95 6.79 -4.88
CA ILE A 215 -10.98 7.65 -3.71
C ILE A 215 -12.24 8.51 -3.73
N ALA A 216 -13.02 8.45 -2.66
CA ALA A 216 -14.26 9.21 -2.51
C ALA A 216 -14.23 10.15 -1.29
N GLY A 217 -14.99 11.24 -1.38
CA GLY A 217 -15.13 12.24 -0.31
C GLY A 217 -13.90 13.14 -0.13
N ALA A 218 -13.19 13.41 -1.24
CA ALA A 218 -12.14 14.41 -1.41
C ALA A 218 -11.97 14.68 -2.91
N ASP A 219 -11.45 15.86 -3.27
CA ASP A 219 -10.99 16.12 -4.63
C ASP A 219 -9.63 15.43 -4.84
N VAL A 220 -9.50 14.68 -5.93
CA VAL A 220 -8.35 13.79 -6.16
C VAL A 220 -7.60 14.23 -7.40
N ARG A 221 -6.28 14.31 -7.28
CA ARG A 221 -5.37 14.51 -8.42
C ARG A 221 -4.38 13.36 -8.44
N TRP A 222 -4.30 12.69 -9.58
CA TRP A 222 -3.34 11.60 -9.80
C TRP A 222 -2.04 12.16 -10.36
N HIS A 223 -0.92 11.75 -9.77
CA HIS A 223 0.43 12.12 -10.20
C HIS A 223 1.29 10.85 -10.22
N GLY A 224 2.14 10.69 -11.24
CA GLY A 224 3.03 9.53 -11.38
C GLY A 224 3.91 9.63 -12.62
N GLN A 225 5.02 8.88 -12.65
CA GLN A 225 5.81 8.70 -13.86
C GLN A 225 5.21 7.57 -14.70
N GLN A 226 5.11 7.82 -16.02
CA GLN A 226 4.81 6.79 -17.02
C GLN A 226 6.01 5.85 -17.21
#